data_AF-A0A2D6R8X8-F1
#
_entry.id   AF-A0A2D6R8X8-F1
#
_cell.length_a   1.000
_cell.length_b   1.000
_cell.length_c   1.000
_cell.angle_alpha   90.00
_cell.angle_beta   90.00
_cell.angle_gamma   90.00
#
_symmetry.space_group_name_H-M   'P 1'
#
loop_
_entity.id
_entity.type
_entity.pdbx_description
1 polymer ?
#
loop_
_entity_poly.entity_id
_entity_poly.type
_entity_poly.pdbx_seq_one_letter_code
_entity_poly.pdbx_strand_id
1 'polypeptide(L)'
;MRTELAGYCGVDSGQIMVIDPCYAFMDAFDDTSGNYRNVCNISLGDDGYGEFPLPANGYHDSIGVVTSSGYGDGRYPVFVDVNDDGRVVELRIPFDGIRHDDLVVMQNWEEEEGLI
;
A
#
# COMPACT_ATOMS: atom_id res chain seq x y z
N MET A 1 17.36 4.56 -14.42
CA MET A 1 16.20 4.47 -13.49
C MET A 1 15.61 5.85 -13.27
N ARG A 2 14.29 5.96 -13.27
CA ARG A 2 13.54 7.20 -13.00
C ARG A 2 12.42 6.93 -11.99
N THR A 3 12.11 7.89 -11.16
CA THR A 3 11.01 7.82 -10.19
C THR A 3 9.78 8.54 -10.73
N GLU A 4 8.61 7.95 -10.53
CA GLU A 4 7.32 8.51 -10.93
C GLU A 4 6.32 8.45 -9.77
N LEU A 5 5.45 9.46 -9.67
CA LEU A 5 4.26 9.41 -8.83
C LEU A 5 3.21 8.54 -9.53
N ALA A 6 3.04 7.31 -9.06
CA ALA A 6 2.05 6.38 -9.61
C ALA A 6 0.61 6.76 -9.21
N GLY A 7 0.45 7.49 -8.11
CA GLY A 7 -0.84 7.95 -7.63
C GLY A 7 -0.87 8.03 -6.11
N TYR A 8 -2.05 7.77 -5.54
CA TYR A 8 -2.26 7.83 -4.09
C TYR A 8 -3.14 6.69 -3.62
N CYS A 9 -2.83 6.15 -2.44
CA CYS A 9 -3.65 5.17 -1.74
C CYS A 9 -4.49 5.88 -0.66
N GLY A 10 -5.81 5.75 -0.75
CA GLY A 10 -6.73 6.16 0.31
C GLY A 10 -6.81 5.08 1.39
N VAL A 11 -6.62 5.48 2.65
CA VAL A 11 -6.63 4.60 3.81
C VAL A 11 -7.75 5.04 4.75
N ASP A 12 -8.63 4.11 5.11
CA ASP A 12 -9.80 4.31 5.99
C ASP A 12 -9.81 3.33 7.19
N SER A 13 -8.83 2.44 7.23
CA SER A 13 -8.68 1.40 8.27
C SER A 13 -7.30 1.39 8.91
N GLY A 14 -6.53 2.46 8.71
CA GLY A 14 -5.15 2.61 9.19
C GLY A 14 -4.15 1.59 8.67
N GLN A 15 -4.42 0.88 7.57
CA GLN A 15 -3.54 -0.16 7.03
C GLN A 15 -3.53 -0.19 5.50
N ILE A 16 -2.42 -0.68 4.93
CA ILE A 16 -2.25 -0.92 3.48
C ILE A 16 -1.78 -2.36 3.26
N MET A 17 -2.41 -3.02 2.28
CA MET A 17 -2.01 -4.33 1.79
C MET A 17 -1.30 -4.21 0.44
N VAL A 18 -0.21 -4.95 0.27
CA VAL A 18 0.44 -5.20 -1.01
C VAL A 18 0.24 -6.67 -1.37
N ILE A 19 -0.64 -6.93 -2.33
CA ILE A 19 -1.04 -8.28 -2.76
C ILE A 19 -1.21 -8.36 -4.27
N ASP A 20 -1.19 -9.58 -4.80
CA ASP A 20 -1.72 -9.84 -6.14
C ASP A 20 -3.23 -9.57 -6.16
N PRO A 21 -3.74 -8.72 -7.08
CA PRO A 21 -5.15 -8.40 -7.19
C PRO A 21 -6.07 -9.62 -7.36
N CYS A 22 -5.57 -10.75 -7.89
CA CYS A 22 -6.40 -11.95 -8.07
C CYS A 22 -6.96 -12.52 -6.75
N TYR A 23 -6.34 -12.18 -5.61
CA TYR A 23 -6.77 -12.63 -4.28
C TYR A 23 -7.78 -11.67 -3.61
N ALA A 24 -7.89 -10.43 -4.09
CA ALA A 24 -8.59 -9.34 -3.40
C ALA A 24 -10.12 -9.40 -3.49
N PHE A 25 -10.69 -10.11 -4.48
CA PHE A 25 -12.09 -9.94 -4.89
C PHE A 25 -13.02 -11.11 -4.57
N MET A 26 -12.63 -12.03 -3.68
CA MET A 26 -13.38 -13.28 -3.45
C MET A 26 -14.23 -13.31 -2.16
N ASP A 27 -14.10 -12.29 -1.32
CA ASP A 27 -14.67 -12.22 0.03
C ASP A 27 -15.88 -11.28 0.08
N ALA A 28 -16.90 -11.65 0.88
CA ALA A 28 -17.92 -10.71 1.35
C ALA A 28 -17.46 -10.16 2.70
N PHE A 29 -17.39 -8.82 2.82
CA PHE A 29 -16.91 -8.13 4.01
C PHE A 29 -17.57 -8.64 5.29
N ASP A 30 -16.75 -9.09 6.24
CA ASP A 30 -17.13 -9.50 7.61
C ASP A 30 -16.10 -8.92 8.61
N ASP A 31 -16.59 -8.15 9.58
CA ASP A 31 -15.79 -7.46 10.61
C ASP A 31 -15.56 -8.30 11.88
N THR A 32 -16.29 -9.41 12.02
CA THR A 32 -16.24 -10.31 13.18
C THR A 32 -15.46 -11.60 12.91
N SER A 33 -15.41 -12.04 11.66
CA SER A 33 -14.70 -13.24 11.23
C SER A 33 -14.17 -13.07 9.80
N GLY A 34 -13.23 -13.93 9.37
CA GLY A 34 -12.75 -13.93 7.98
C GLY A 34 -11.45 -13.16 7.72
N ASN A 35 -11.21 -12.86 6.45
CA ASN A 35 -9.91 -12.39 5.97
C ASN A 35 -9.54 -11.01 6.50
N TYR A 36 -10.50 -10.08 6.49
CA TYR A 36 -10.25 -8.72 6.98
C TYR A 36 -9.74 -8.72 8.43
N ARG A 37 -10.39 -9.48 9.31
CA ARG A 37 -9.94 -9.61 10.71
C ARG A 37 -8.54 -10.22 10.83
N ASN A 38 -8.22 -11.22 10.01
CA ASN A 38 -6.88 -11.82 10.01
C ASN A 38 -5.80 -10.81 9.64
N VAL A 39 -6.06 -9.99 8.62
CA VAL A 39 -5.16 -8.91 8.19
C VAL A 39 -5.03 -7.85 9.29
N CYS A 40 -6.14 -7.43 9.91
CA CYS A 40 -6.14 -6.49 11.04
C CYS A 40 -5.31 -6.99 12.23
N ASN A 41 -5.38 -8.28 12.57
CA ASN A 41 -4.61 -8.81 13.70
C ASN A 41 -3.09 -8.66 13.50
N ILE A 42 -2.62 -8.60 12.25
CA ILE A 42 -1.20 -8.45 11.91
C ILE A 42 -0.82 -6.97 11.93
N SER A 43 -1.61 -6.10 11.28
CA SER A 43 -1.35 -4.65 11.25
C SER A 43 -1.53 -3.97 12.62
N LEU A 44 -2.31 -4.57 13.53
CA LEU A 44 -2.47 -4.13 14.92
C LEU A 44 -1.52 -4.86 15.91
N GLY A 45 -0.70 -5.80 15.42
CA GLY A 45 0.29 -6.50 16.24
C GLY A 45 1.46 -5.61 16.65
N ASP A 46 2.37 -6.14 17.48
CA ASP A 46 3.47 -5.37 18.07
C ASP A 46 4.39 -4.70 17.03
N ASP A 47 4.63 -5.39 15.91
CA ASP A 47 5.46 -4.85 14.81
C ASP A 47 4.66 -3.88 13.92
N GLY A 48 3.33 -3.99 13.91
CA GLY A 48 2.45 -3.20 13.05
C GLY A 48 2.51 -3.56 11.56
N TYR A 49 3.24 -4.61 11.16
CA TYR A 49 3.33 -5.10 9.78
C TYR A 49 3.63 -6.60 9.74
N GLY A 50 3.39 -7.24 8.60
CA GLY A 50 3.73 -8.64 8.40
C GLY A 50 3.09 -9.27 7.17
N GLU A 51 3.49 -10.50 6.88
CA GLU A 51 2.84 -11.32 5.86
C GLU A 51 1.51 -11.88 6.37
N PHE A 52 0.55 -12.09 5.47
CA PHE A 52 -0.75 -12.63 5.83
C PHE A 52 -1.30 -13.68 4.85
N PRO A 53 -2.09 -14.66 5.34
CA PRO A 53 -2.90 -15.54 4.53
C PRO A 53 -4.35 -15.03 4.36
N LEU A 54 -5.09 -15.60 3.42
CA LEU A 54 -6.53 -15.36 3.21
C LEU A 54 -7.34 -16.67 3.30
N PRO A 55 -7.46 -17.28 4.50
CA PRO A 55 -8.00 -18.62 4.66
C PRO A 55 -9.49 -18.71 4.31
N ALA A 56 -10.27 -17.63 4.42
CA ALA A 56 -11.67 -17.64 3.99
C ALA A 56 -11.80 -17.78 2.46
N ASN A 57 -10.73 -17.45 1.73
CA ASN A 57 -10.62 -17.64 0.27
C ASN A 57 -9.86 -18.94 -0.08
N GLY A 58 -9.51 -19.78 0.90
CA GLY A 58 -8.75 -21.02 0.70
C GLY A 58 -7.23 -20.84 0.58
N TYR A 59 -6.70 -19.64 0.84
CA TYR A 59 -5.26 -19.37 0.84
C TYR A 59 -4.71 -19.46 2.27
N HIS A 60 -3.99 -20.54 2.56
CA HIS A 60 -3.44 -20.79 3.90
C HIS A 60 -1.98 -20.35 4.06
N ASP A 61 -1.27 -20.14 2.96
CA ASP A 61 0.09 -19.60 2.95
C ASP A 61 0.06 -18.06 2.83
N SER A 62 1.20 -17.42 3.11
CA SER A 62 1.38 -15.97 2.89
C SER A 62 1.15 -15.60 1.43
N ILE A 63 0.23 -14.66 1.17
CA ILE A 63 -0.10 -14.17 -0.19
C ILE A 63 0.26 -12.70 -0.43
N GLY A 64 0.77 -12.03 0.60
CA GLY A 64 1.32 -10.69 0.51
C GLY A 64 1.61 -10.10 1.88
N VAL A 65 1.77 -8.78 1.93
CA VAL A 65 2.21 -8.04 3.12
C VAL A 65 1.18 -6.97 3.48
N VAL A 66 0.91 -6.82 4.77
CA VAL A 66 0.14 -5.70 5.33
C VAL A 66 1.03 -4.89 6.25
N THR A 67 0.80 -3.59 6.29
CA THR A 67 1.39 -2.67 7.26
C THR A 67 0.34 -1.71 7.78
N SER A 68 0.43 -1.37 9.06
CA SER A 68 -0.16 -0.15 9.61
C SER A 68 0.42 1.05 8.87
N SER A 69 -0.41 2.07 8.65
CA SER A 69 0.06 3.36 8.13
C SER A 69 0.77 4.19 9.20
N GLY A 70 0.79 3.76 10.46
CA GLY A 70 1.44 4.46 11.59
C GLY A 70 0.72 5.74 12.05
N TYR A 71 0.18 6.52 11.11
CA TYR A 71 -0.54 7.77 11.35
C TYR A 71 -2.06 7.68 11.15
N GLY A 72 -2.55 6.49 10.77
CA GLY A 72 -3.97 6.22 10.58
C GLY A 72 -4.47 6.58 9.18
N ASP A 73 -5.72 7.00 9.11
CA ASP A 73 -6.44 7.23 7.87
C ASP A 73 -5.93 8.47 7.12
N GLY A 74 -6.02 8.45 5.79
CA GLY A 74 -5.48 9.53 4.97
C GLY A 74 -5.27 9.14 3.51
N ARG A 75 -4.53 9.98 2.79
CA ARG A 75 -4.20 9.79 1.38
C ARG A 75 -2.69 9.81 1.21
N TYR A 76 -2.10 8.63 1.06
CA TYR A 76 -0.64 8.46 1.02
C TYR A 76 -0.17 8.38 -0.44
N PRO A 77 0.90 9.10 -0.83
CA PRO A 77 1.42 9.02 -2.19
C PRO A 77 2.07 7.66 -2.44
N VAL A 78 1.99 7.19 -3.69
CA VAL A 78 2.61 5.94 -4.13
C VAL A 78 3.61 6.28 -5.23
N PHE A 79 4.87 5.97 -4.99
CA PHE A 79 5.96 6.17 -5.93
C PHE A 79 6.40 4.84 -6.52
N VAL A 80 6.87 4.88 -7.77
CA VAL A 80 7.49 3.73 -8.43
C VAL A 80 8.80 4.13 -9.06
N ASP A 81 9.77 3.23 -9.04
CA ASP A 81 10.98 3.37 -9.86
C ASP A 81 10.85 2.52 -11.11
N VAL A 82 11.15 3.14 -12.25
CA VAL A 82 11.10 2.55 -13.58
C VAL A 82 12.53 2.43 -14.12
N ASN A 83 12.91 1.22 -14.54
CA ASN A 83 14.23 0.96 -15.11
C ASN A 83 14.32 1.43 -16.58
N ASP A 84 15.50 1.27 -17.19
CA ASP A 84 15.76 1.78 -18.54
C ASP A 84 15.00 0.99 -19.63
N ASP A 85 14.48 -0.20 -19.31
CA ASP A 85 13.58 -0.98 -20.17
C ASP A 85 12.11 -0.56 -20.05
N GLY A 86 11.81 0.47 -19.25
CA GLY A 86 10.44 0.93 -19.00
C GLY A 86 9.64 0.03 -18.04
N ARG A 87 10.31 -0.78 -17.20
CA ARG A 87 9.66 -1.68 -16.23
C ARG A 87 9.68 -1.11 -14.83
N VAL A 88 8.57 -1.23 -14.11
CA VAL A 88 8.50 -0.95 -12.67
C VAL A 88 9.37 -1.97 -11.93
N VAL A 89 10.28 -1.49 -11.08
CA VAL A 89 11.23 -2.31 -10.31
C VAL A 89 11.16 -2.07 -8.80
N GLU A 90 10.54 -0.99 -8.36
CA GLU A 90 10.32 -0.68 -6.95
C GLU A 90 8.99 0.06 -6.78
N LEU A 91 8.33 -0.17 -5.64
CA LEU A 91 7.17 0.59 -5.18
C LEU A 91 7.46 1.09 -3.76
N ARG A 92 7.15 2.36 -3.50
CA ARG A 92 7.30 3.00 -2.19
C ARG A 92 6.05 3.75 -1.79
N ILE A 93 5.68 3.64 -0.52
CA ILE A 93 4.59 4.40 0.11
C ILE A 93 5.16 5.01 1.41
N PRO A 94 5.49 6.31 1.43
CA PRO A 94 5.93 6.96 2.65
C PRO A 94 4.74 7.24 3.57
N PHE A 95 4.80 6.73 4.80
CA PHE A 95 3.85 7.05 5.87
C PHE A 95 4.26 8.26 6.70
N ASP A 96 5.57 8.53 6.79
CA ASP A 96 6.14 9.66 7.52
C ASP A 96 7.34 10.23 6.80
N GLY A 97 7.24 11.52 6.46
CA GLY A 97 8.22 12.20 5.64
C GLY A 97 8.28 11.65 4.21
N ILE A 98 8.58 12.53 3.25
CA ILE A 98 8.80 12.14 1.85
C ILE A 98 10.30 12.28 1.57
N ARG A 99 10.90 11.29 0.91
CA ARG A 99 12.30 11.40 0.47
C ARG A 99 12.43 12.62 -0.43
N HIS A 100 13.56 13.33 -0.37
CA HIS A 100 13.73 14.57 -1.16
C HIS A 100 13.46 14.35 -2.65
N ASP A 101 13.96 13.25 -3.22
CA ASP A 101 13.77 12.92 -4.64
C ASP A 101 12.28 12.64 -4.97
N ASP A 102 11.58 11.91 -4.10
CA ASP A 102 10.14 11.64 -4.23
C ASP A 102 9.33 12.96 -4.09
N LEU A 103 9.76 13.89 -3.23
CA LEU A 103 9.13 15.19 -3.04
C LEU A 103 9.25 16.08 -4.28
N VAL A 104 10.42 16.11 -4.92
CA VAL A 104 10.63 16.86 -6.17
C VAL A 104 9.74 16.33 -7.28
N VAL A 105 9.60 15.00 -7.39
CA VAL A 105 8.68 14.37 -8.35
C VAL A 105 7.24 14.81 -8.10
N MET A 106 6.80 14.83 -6.83
CA MET A 106 5.45 15.24 -6.47
C MET A 106 5.20 16.72 -6.77
N GLN A 107 6.14 17.61 -6.45
CA GLN A 107 6.01 19.05 -6.72
C GLN A 107 5.91 19.35 -8.22
N ASN A 108 6.73 18.70 -9.05
CA ASN A 108 6.66 18.85 -10.50
C ASN A 108 5.29 18.40 -11.03
N TRP A 109 4.75 17.29 -10.50
CA TRP A 109 3.41 16.83 -10.87
C TRP A 109 2.32 17.83 -10.45
N GLU A 110 2.40 18.40 -9.24
CA GLU A 110 1.45 19.40 -8.76
C GLU A 110 1.48 20.68 -9.61
N GLU A 111 2.67 21.13 -10.04
CA GLU A 111 2.83 22.26 -10.98
C GLU A 111 2.21 21.94 -12.36
N GLU A 112 2.46 20.74 -12.90
CA GLU A 112 1.91 20.29 -14.19
C GLU A 112 0.38 20.22 -14.19
N GLU A 113 -0.22 19.82 -13.07
CA GLU A 113 -1.68 19.76 -12.86
C GLU A 113 -2.28 21.13 -12.45
N GLY A 114 -1.45 22.16 -12.24
CA GLY A 114 -1.89 23.49 -11.84
C GLY A 114 -2.48 23.57 -10.43
N LEU A 115 -2.02 22.70 -9.53
CA LEU A 115 -2.43 22.66 -8.12
C LEU A 115 -1.64 23.64 -7.25
N ILE A 116 -0.47 24.08 -7.72
CA ILE A 116 0.37 25.11 -7.12
C ILE A 116 0.89 26.11 -8.16
#